data_AF-A0A816CEN7-F1
#
_entry.id   AF-A0A816CEN7-F1
#
_cell.length_a   1.000
_cell.length_b   1.000
_cell.length_c   1.000
_cell.angle_alpha   90.00
_cell.angle_beta   90.00
_cell.angle_gamma   90.00
#
_symmetry.space_group_name_H-M   'P 1'
#
loop_
_entity.id
_entity.type
_entity.pdbx_description
1 polymer ?
#
loop_
_entity_poly.entity_id
_entity_poly.type
_entity_poly.pdbx_seq_one_letter_code
_entity_poly.pdbx_strand_id
1 'polypeptide(L)'
;MDNRTIDDELYSIVYQGDISNELDTRLKSLPDIDKTLDFCYQRDNQHINLLMLAALEGHDRVIRILLSHSSNVKHLVELTGIVYGIDGIRVFHASALWCACDRGHYTLARTLIEVGGASVYHGPRNPLLIDATINQRFDTIQFLIENGYVDINRTRENNHPKYNSLMISAARGYTMIVAYLLEKGAKVEYKTRKYNDTALGCAAMHGRLDIVQLLCSAGASTSMKNSIGETPLILAFKNDHLHVVDYLLDLTNNELCIEELEIIACSFIIPRRGVSNIQPQYVRMVDLIRKSFKMRQAKNFPKTIMKPIAAYNFQQECQTIEEFDKIQHDHDRLYIEALLIRERILLPKKTIVLCDPLLIRGEKLIEQCDFENCLRLWEHTFHLFQNMNHETSLHRFVWVFCKMLATNVSISPQLFVQICHLTFEPSEKNNKNHSIKNALCFVTIASMILERQTLTEEERLSIYQWINDLCRQQRRTSCGQTLLHLSVNDQTYRDINYRTNEIKQILNFPSLCTTQLLLTYGNRWIDVDAIDISNGNTALHIIAQSTKIDAPSIVKLIIDAGAHGDCLNKHKKTPFDCARNTEIKSVLQKYQKPFLLKCLCARFIVEQQLNYELTWHKGTQLNNFIYLHGCITK
;
A
#
# COMPACT_ATOMS: atom_id res chain seq x y z
N MET A 1 -63.14 23.04 17.00
CA MET A 1 -62.73 21.87 16.19
C MET A 1 -61.25 21.68 16.46
N ASP A 2 -60.85 20.51 16.94
CA ASP A 2 -59.45 20.24 17.27
C ASP A 2 -58.59 20.32 16.00
N ASN A 3 -57.41 20.94 16.06
CA ASN A 3 -56.54 21.11 14.88
C ASN A 3 -56.28 19.79 14.12
N ARG A 4 -56.26 18.64 14.83
CA ARG A 4 -56.07 17.31 14.23
C ARG A 4 -57.17 16.89 13.26
N THR A 5 -58.44 17.26 13.52
CA THR A 5 -59.54 16.87 12.62
C THR A 5 -59.49 17.66 11.31
N ILE A 6 -59.04 18.92 11.38
CA ILE A 6 -58.89 19.79 10.21
C ILE A 6 -57.73 19.31 9.33
N ASP A 7 -56.62 18.90 9.94
CA ASP A 7 -55.44 18.40 9.23
C ASP A 7 -55.75 17.09 8.48
N ASP A 8 -56.49 16.16 9.11
CA ASP A 8 -56.89 14.88 8.49
C ASP A 8 -57.92 15.06 7.35
N GLU A 9 -58.82 16.02 7.48
CA GLU A 9 -59.75 16.43 6.41
C GLU A 9 -58.96 16.95 5.20
N LEU A 10 -58.06 17.92 5.39
CA LEU A 10 -57.23 18.49 4.32
C LEU A 10 -56.38 17.43 3.63
N TYR A 11 -55.80 16.49 4.39
CA TYR A 11 -55.05 15.37 3.81
C TYR A 11 -55.93 14.53 2.87
N SER A 12 -57.16 14.20 3.28
CA SER A 12 -58.07 13.40 2.46
C SER A 12 -58.55 14.15 1.21
N ILE A 13 -58.81 15.45 1.31
CA ILE A 13 -59.18 16.31 0.18
C ILE A 13 -58.04 16.36 -0.84
N VAL A 14 -56.80 16.55 -0.39
CA VAL A 14 -55.63 16.58 -1.27
C VAL A 14 -55.37 15.22 -1.90
N TYR A 15 -55.58 14.12 -1.18
CA TYR A 15 -55.42 12.76 -1.71
C TYR A 15 -56.42 12.44 -2.84
N GLN A 16 -57.69 12.84 -2.68
CA GLN A 16 -58.76 12.47 -3.62
C GLN A 16 -58.68 13.17 -4.99
N GLY A 17 -58.05 14.34 -5.07
CA GLY A 17 -57.83 15.03 -6.35
C GLY A 17 -59.07 15.68 -6.95
N ASP A 18 -59.13 17.00 -6.86
CA ASP A 18 -60.08 17.92 -7.52
C ASP A 18 -61.51 18.02 -6.93
N ILE A 19 -61.63 18.83 -5.86
CA ILE A 19 -62.87 19.51 -5.45
C ILE A 19 -62.56 21.02 -5.40
N SER A 20 -62.40 21.63 -6.57
CA SER A 20 -61.75 22.94 -6.80
C SER A 20 -62.21 24.11 -5.93
N ASN A 21 -63.41 24.05 -5.36
CA ASN A 21 -63.95 25.13 -4.51
C ASN A 21 -63.81 24.83 -3.01
N GLU A 22 -63.74 23.56 -2.61
CA GLU A 22 -63.71 23.18 -1.20
C GLU A 22 -62.32 23.39 -0.59
N LEU A 23 -61.26 23.03 -1.30
CA LEU A 23 -59.89 23.25 -0.82
C LEU A 23 -59.57 24.76 -0.71
N ASP A 24 -59.92 25.55 -1.74
CA ASP A 24 -59.69 26.99 -1.79
C ASP A 24 -60.46 27.75 -0.69
N THR A 25 -61.74 27.42 -0.49
CA THR A 25 -62.56 28.02 0.59
C THR A 25 -62.05 27.65 1.97
N ARG A 26 -61.60 26.41 2.18
CA ARG A 26 -61.06 25.96 3.46
C ARG A 26 -59.72 26.61 3.76
N LEU A 27 -58.79 26.69 2.80
CA LEU A 27 -57.51 27.38 2.99
C LEU A 27 -57.71 28.86 3.37
N LYS A 28 -58.67 29.55 2.77
CA LYS A 28 -59.03 30.94 3.13
C LYS A 28 -59.62 31.10 4.54
N SER A 29 -60.21 30.05 5.09
CA SER A 29 -60.82 30.06 6.43
C SER A 29 -59.83 29.79 7.57
N LEU A 30 -58.60 29.38 7.24
CA LEU A 30 -57.59 29.03 8.25
C LEU A 30 -56.93 30.28 8.84
N PRO A 31 -56.62 30.26 10.16
CA PRO A 31 -55.99 31.38 10.83
C PRO A 31 -54.49 31.56 10.50
N ASP A 32 -53.79 30.47 10.13
CA ASP A 32 -52.37 30.47 9.77
C ASP A 32 -52.10 29.42 8.69
N ILE A 33 -52.12 29.85 7.42
CA ILE A 33 -52.05 28.99 6.24
C ILE A 33 -50.66 28.35 6.11
N ASP A 34 -49.59 29.14 6.29
CA ASP A 34 -48.23 28.65 6.07
C ASP A 34 -47.87 27.55 7.08
N LYS A 35 -48.31 27.69 8.35
CA LYS A 35 -48.12 26.63 9.36
C LYS A 35 -48.81 25.31 8.99
N THR A 36 -49.97 25.37 8.34
CA THR A 36 -50.68 24.19 7.86
C THR A 36 -50.01 23.59 6.62
N LEU A 37 -49.47 24.43 5.72
CA LEU A 37 -48.74 23.97 4.53
C LEU A 37 -47.38 23.36 4.88
N ASP A 38 -46.71 23.88 5.92
CA ASP A 38 -45.45 23.35 6.46
C ASP A 38 -45.64 22.07 7.29
N PHE A 39 -46.89 21.74 7.65
CA PHE A 39 -47.19 20.57 8.47
C PHE A 39 -46.83 19.27 7.75
N CYS A 40 -46.10 18.40 8.46
CA CYS A 40 -45.63 17.13 7.95
C CYS A 40 -46.45 15.99 8.56
N TYR A 41 -47.23 15.30 7.72
CA TYR A 41 -48.09 14.20 8.11
C TYR A 41 -47.29 12.91 8.24
N GLN A 42 -47.49 12.21 9.37
CA GLN A 42 -46.90 10.90 9.62
C GLN A 42 -47.96 9.81 9.38
N ARG A 43 -47.92 9.17 8.21
CA ARG A 43 -48.80 8.05 7.85
C ARG A 43 -47.99 6.94 7.19
N ASP A 44 -48.22 5.69 7.60
CA ASP A 44 -47.58 4.49 7.02
C ASP A 44 -46.03 4.56 6.92
N ASN A 45 -45.38 5.08 7.97
CA ASN A 45 -43.92 5.34 8.04
C ASN A 45 -43.38 6.35 7.03
N GLN A 46 -44.26 7.06 6.33
CA GLN A 46 -43.95 8.20 5.48
C GLN A 46 -44.09 9.51 6.27
N HIS A 47 -43.32 10.52 5.86
CA HIS A 47 -43.37 11.89 6.34
C HIS A 47 -43.63 12.76 5.12
N ILE A 48 -44.88 13.20 4.92
CA ILE A 48 -45.32 13.84 3.67
C ILE A 48 -46.05 15.13 4.02
N ASN A 49 -45.77 16.22 3.32
CA ASN A 49 -46.57 17.44 3.37
C ASN A 49 -47.67 17.42 2.28
N LEU A 50 -48.63 18.35 2.34
CA LEU A 50 -49.72 18.39 1.36
C LEU A 50 -49.23 18.55 -0.08
N LEU A 51 -48.14 19.31 -0.30
CA LEU A 51 -47.58 19.53 -1.63
C LEU A 51 -46.97 18.25 -2.22
N MET A 52 -46.23 17.48 -1.42
CA MET A 52 -45.66 16.18 -1.80
C MET A 52 -46.75 15.15 -2.06
N LEU A 53 -47.83 15.15 -1.27
CA LEU A 53 -48.97 14.26 -1.48
C LEU A 53 -49.65 14.56 -2.82
N ALA A 54 -49.95 15.82 -3.08
CA ALA A 54 -50.49 16.25 -4.38
C ALA A 54 -49.56 15.89 -5.54
N ALA A 55 -48.25 15.99 -5.35
CA ALA A 55 -47.25 15.61 -6.34
C ALA A 55 -47.13 14.10 -6.57
N LEU A 56 -47.36 13.26 -5.54
CA LEU A 56 -47.37 11.80 -5.66
C LEU A 56 -48.58 11.29 -6.44
N GLU A 57 -49.74 11.93 -6.23
CA GLU A 57 -51.01 11.56 -6.86
C GLU A 57 -51.25 12.23 -8.23
N GLY A 58 -50.47 13.27 -8.57
CA GLY A 58 -50.50 13.92 -9.89
C GLY A 58 -51.52 15.06 -10.03
N HIS A 59 -51.89 15.69 -8.92
CA HIS A 59 -52.97 16.70 -8.89
C HIS A 59 -52.47 18.13 -9.19
N ASP A 60 -52.28 18.47 -10.47
CA ASP A 60 -51.73 19.79 -10.89
C ASP A 60 -52.55 20.99 -10.38
N ARG A 61 -53.88 20.90 -10.43
CA ARG A 61 -54.78 21.96 -9.93
C ARG A 61 -54.61 22.22 -8.44
N VAL A 62 -54.49 21.14 -7.66
CA VAL A 62 -54.28 21.22 -6.20
C VAL A 62 -52.96 21.91 -5.91
N ILE A 63 -51.88 21.55 -6.62
CA ILE A 63 -50.59 22.23 -6.48
C ILE A 63 -50.70 23.72 -6.75
N ARG A 64 -51.38 24.14 -7.82
CA ARG A 64 -51.55 25.58 -8.13
C ARG A 64 -52.29 26.33 -7.01
N ILE A 65 -53.31 25.71 -6.41
CA ILE A 65 -54.05 26.29 -5.27
C ILE A 65 -53.14 26.39 -4.04
N LEU A 66 -52.36 25.34 -3.73
CA LEU A 66 -51.43 25.34 -2.60
C LEU A 66 -50.33 26.41 -2.77
N LEU A 67 -49.78 26.54 -3.98
CA LEU A 67 -48.77 27.56 -4.29
C LEU A 67 -49.35 28.98 -4.24
N SER A 68 -50.60 29.20 -4.63
CA SER A 68 -51.20 30.55 -4.63
C SER A 68 -51.51 31.10 -3.24
N HIS A 69 -51.67 30.23 -2.24
CA HIS A 69 -52.00 30.61 -0.86
C HIS A 69 -50.78 30.74 0.05
N SER A 70 -49.61 30.26 -0.37
CA SER A 70 -48.39 30.35 0.43
C SER A 70 -47.77 31.74 0.36
N SER A 71 -47.37 32.28 1.51
CA SER A 71 -46.62 33.55 1.55
C SER A 71 -45.16 33.38 1.09
N ASN A 72 -44.62 32.16 1.21
CA ASN A 72 -43.24 31.82 0.84
C ASN A 72 -43.19 30.54 0.00
N VAL A 73 -43.61 30.68 -1.26
CA VAL A 73 -43.65 29.59 -2.24
C VAL A 73 -42.31 28.86 -2.37
N LYS A 74 -41.19 29.59 -2.31
CA LYS A 74 -39.85 29.00 -2.40
C LYS A 74 -39.52 28.11 -1.21
N HIS A 75 -39.96 28.45 0.00
CA HIS A 75 -39.79 27.57 1.15
C HIS A 75 -40.63 26.30 1.00
N LEU A 76 -41.89 26.47 0.60
CA LEU A 76 -42.86 25.38 0.49
C LEU A 76 -42.43 24.29 -0.50
N VAL A 77 -41.92 24.67 -1.68
CA VAL A 77 -41.47 23.69 -2.69
C VAL A 77 -40.19 22.95 -2.32
N GLU A 78 -39.38 23.52 -1.43
CA GLU A 78 -38.12 22.94 -0.94
C GLU A 78 -38.31 22.12 0.35
N LEU A 79 -39.53 22.05 0.88
CA LEU A 79 -39.81 21.17 2.01
C LEU A 79 -39.54 19.71 1.62
N THR A 80 -38.86 19.01 2.53
CA THR A 80 -38.46 17.63 2.30
C THR A 80 -39.13 16.68 3.29
N GLY A 81 -39.43 15.48 2.81
CA GLY A 81 -40.04 14.42 3.62
C GLY A 81 -39.45 13.04 3.35
N ILE A 82 -40.12 12.02 3.84
CA ILE A 82 -39.76 10.62 3.66
C ILE A 82 -40.89 9.91 2.93
N VAL A 83 -40.63 9.41 1.72
CA VAL A 83 -41.64 8.77 0.85
C VAL A 83 -41.15 7.40 0.37
N TYR A 84 -42.05 6.59 -0.16
CA TYR A 84 -41.67 5.41 -0.93
C TYR A 84 -41.65 5.74 -2.41
N GLY A 85 -40.51 5.51 -3.07
CA GLY A 85 -40.41 5.59 -4.52
C GLY A 85 -41.21 4.48 -5.21
N ILE A 86 -41.37 4.56 -6.53
CA ILE A 86 -42.00 3.50 -7.34
C ILE A 86 -41.41 2.12 -7.04
N ASP A 87 -40.10 2.04 -6.78
CA ASP A 87 -39.39 0.79 -6.51
C ASP A 87 -39.69 0.19 -5.12
N GLY A 88 -40.57 0.82 -4.33
CA GLY A 88 -40.88 0.42 -2.95
C GLY A 88 -39.76 0.75 -1.94
N ILE A 89 -38.71 1.44 -2.37
CA ILE A 89 -37.59 1.85 -1.54
C ILE A 89 -37.93 3.16 -0.84
N ARG A 90 -37.58 3.24 0.45
CA ARG A 90 -37.75 4.45 1.26
C ARG A 90 -36.72 5.51 0.88
N VAL A 91 -37.20 6.68 0.50
CA VAL A 91 -36.38 7.84 0.11
C VAL A 91 -36.49 8.92 1.16
N PHE A 92 -35.34 9.31 1.71
CA PHE A 92 -35.23 10.38 2.71
C PHE A 92 -34.94 11.70 2.01
N HIS A 93 -35.47 12.80 2.54
CA HIS A 93 -35.32 14.15 2.01
C HIS A 93 -35.89 14.32 0.59
N ALA A 94 -36.97 13.62 0.27
CA ALA A 94 -37.67 13.80 -1.01
C ALA A 94 -38.44 15.13 -1.01
N SER A 95 -38.27 15.93 -2.06
CA SER A 95 -39.07 17.14 -2.31
C SER A 95 -40.30 16.82 -3.16
N ALA A 96 -41.26 17.75 -3.22
CA ALA A 96 -42.44 17.60 -4.09
C ALA A 96 -42.03 17.44 -5.57
N LEU A 97 -40.98 18.14 -6.02
CA LEU A 97 -40.45 18.00 -7.37
C LEU A 97 -39.88 16.60 -7.62
N TRP A 98 -39.15 16.03 -6.65
CA TRP A 98 -38.66 14.66 -6.76
C TRP A 98 -39.82 13.65 -6.88
N CYS A 99 -40.88 13.80 -6.06
CA CYS A 99 -42.06 12.92 -6.10
C CYS A 99 -42.76 12.96 -7.48
N ALA A 100 -42.95 14.17 -8.02
CA ALA A 100 -43.54 14.36 -9.34
C ALA A 100 -42.73 13.65 -10.44
N CYS A 101 -41.41 13.82 -10.42
CA CYS A 101 -40.52 13.18 -11.37
C CYS A 101 -40.41 11.66 -11.18
N ASP A 102 -40.47 11.17 -9.94
CA ASP A 102 -40.51 9.73 -9.64
C ASP A 102 -41.74 9.08 -10.26
N ARG A 103 -42.89 9.75 -10.22
CA ARG A 103 -44.18 9.27 -10.74
C ARG A 103 -44.44 9.56 -12.22
N GLY A 104 -43.53 10.28 -12.90
CA GLY A 104 -43.70 10.67 -14.29
C GLY A 104 -44.71 11.79 -14.54
N HIS A 105 -45.09 12.54 -13.50
CA HIS A 105 -46.03 13.66 -13.57
C HIS A 105 -45.34 14.93 -14.07
N TYR A 106 -44.89 14.93 -15.33
CA TYR A 106 -44.05 15.98 -15.91
C TYR A 106 -44.73 17.34 -16.09
N THR A 107 -46.05 17.35 -16.31
CA THR A 107 -46.85 18.59 -16.35
C THR A 107 -46.81 19.31 -15.01
N LEU A 108 -46.92 18.55 -13.92
CA LEU A 108 -46.85 19.04 -12.56
C LEU A 108 -45.41 19.39 -12.15
N ALA A 109 -44.42 18.60 -12.58
CA ALA A 109 -43.02 18.96 -12.39
C ALA A 109 -42.68 20.31 -13.04
N ARG A 110 -43.25 20.59 -14.23
CA ARG A 110 -43.13 21.90 -14.89
C ARG A 110 -43.74 23.01 -14.04
N THR A 111 -44.92 22.82 -13.46
CA THR A 111 -45.55 23.85 -12.62
C THR A 111 -44.77 24.12 -11.35
N LEU A 112 -44.23 23.09 -10.70
CA LEU A 112 -43.35 23.25 -9.54
C LEU A 112 -42.08 24.04 -9.86
N ILE A 113 -41.49 23.86 -11.04
CA ILE A 113 -40.28 24.60 -11.46
C ILE A 113 -40.63 26.03 -11.88
N GLU A 114 -41.58 26.21 -12.81
CA GLU A 114 -41.87 27.49 -13.45
C GLU A 114 -42.68 28.45 -12.56
N VAL A 115 -43.65 27.92 -11.81
CA VAL A 115 -44.52 28.70 -10.92
C VAL A 115 -43.98 28.68 -9.49
N GLY A 116 -43.54 27.50 -9.03
CA GLY A 116 -43.07 27.29 -7.67
C GLY A 116 -41.60 27.70 -7.44
N GLY A 117 -40.77 27.77 -8.48
CA GLY A 117 -39.34 28.04 -8.34
C GLY A 117 -38.55 26.88 -7.71
N ALA A 118 -39.06 25.65 -7.80
CA ALA A 118 -38.43 24.47 -7.22
C ALA A 118 -37.04 24.17 -7.82
N SER A 119 -36.07 23.89 -6.96
CA SER A 119 -34.69 23.59 -7.36
C SER A 119 -34.54 22.15 -7.82
N VAL A 120 -34.14 21.97 -9.08
CA VAL A 120 -33.72 20.67 -9.65
C VAL A 120 -32.44 20.10 -9.00
N TYR A 121 -31.75 20.91 -8.20
CA TYR A 121 -30.54 20.51 -7.49
C TYR A 121 -30.81 20.01 -6.07
N HIS A 122 -32.00 20.30 -5.52
CA HIS A 122 -32.42 19.87 -4.19
C HIS A 122 -33.14 18.51 -4.25
N GLY A 123 -32.36 17.48 -4.63
CA GLY A 123 -32.80 16.09 -4.57
C GLY A 123 -32.36 15.41 -3.27
N PRO A 124 -32.92 14.22 -2.96
CA PRO A 124 -32.78 13.56 -1.67
C PRO A 124 -31.33 13.34 -1.25
N ARG A 125 -30.53 12.77 -2.17
CA ARG A 125 -29.09 12.54 -1.97
C ARG A 125 -28.23 13.21 -3.03
N ASN A 126 -28.78 13.38 -4.22
CA ASN A 126 -28.09 13.87 -5.40
C ASN A 126 -29.00 14.86 -6.13
N PRO A 127 -28.44 15.75 -6.98
CA PRO A 127 -29.24 16.51 -7.95
C PRO A 127 -30.16 15.59 -8.76
N LEU A 128 -31.34 16.09 -9.13
CA LEU A 128 -32.42 15.28 -9.70
C LEU A 128 -32.00 14.54 -10.99
N LEU A 129 -31.18 15.18 -11.83
CA LEU A 129 -30.60 14.55 -13.03
C LEU A 129 -29.73 13.33 -12.68
N ILE A 130 -28.91 13.43 -11.64
CA ILE A 130 -28.01 12.36 -11.20
C ILE A 130 -28.82 11.21 -10.59
N ASP A 131 -29.85 11.53 -9.81
CA ASP A 131 -30.75 10.54 -9.24
C ASP A 131 -31.51 9.76 -10.34
N ALA A 132 -32.10 10.49 -11.30
CA ALA A 132 -32.74 9.90 -12.47
C ALA A 132 -31.78 9.02 -13.30
N THR A 133 -30.52 9.45 -13.44
CA THR A 133 -29.46 8.65 -14.10
C THR A 133 -29.18 7.36 -13.35
N ILE A 134 -29.08 7.42 -12.01
CA ILE A 134 -28.79 6.25 -11.17
C ILE A 134 -29.90 5.21 -11.30
N ASN A 135 -31.15 5.67 -11.27
CA ASN A 135 -32.36 4.85 -11.32
C ASN A 135 -32.83 4.54 -12.76
N GLN A 136 -32.05 4.93 -13.79
CA GLN A 136 -32.36 4.72 -15.21
C GLN A 136 -33.72 5.27 -15.66
N ARG A 137 -34.21 6.34 -15.02
CA ARG A 137 -35.46 7.02 -15.41
C ARG A 137 -35.21 7.92 -16.62
N PHE A 138 -35.18 7.31 -17.81
CA PHE A 138 -34.89 8.01 -19.06
C PHE A 138 -35.86 9.17 -19.32
N ASP A 139 -37.15 8.96 -19.10
CA ASP A 139 -38.19 9.98 -19.29
C ASP A 139 -37.94 11.23 -18.42
N THR A 140 -37.49 11.04 -17.17
CA THR A 140 -37.12 12.15 -16.30
C THR A 140 -35.88 12.89 -16.79
N ILE A 141 -34.88 12.16 -17.29
CA ILE A 141 -33.67 12.75 -17.88
C ILE A 141 -34.04 13.58 -19.11
N GLN A 142 -34.91 13.04 -19.97
CA GLN A 142 -35.41 13.72 -21.16
C GLN A 142 -36.15 15.00 -20.79
N PHE A 143 -37.12 14.92 -19.86
CA PHE A 143 -37.86 16.06 -19.36
C PHE A 143 -36.94 17.19 -18.84
N LEU A 144 -35.96 16.85 -17.98
CA LEU A 144 -35.09 17.87 -17.37
C LEU A 144 -34.19 18.57 -18.41
N ILE A 145 -33.70 17.82 -19.39
CA ILE A 145 -32.75 18.33 -20.39
C ILE A 145 -33.48 19.10 -21.49
N GLU A 146 -34.59 18.59 -22.02
CA GLU A 146 -35.32 19.24 -23.12
C GLU A 146 -35.91 20.60 -22.73
N ASN A 147 -36.34 20.74 -21.47
CA ASN A 147 -36.86 22.01 -20.97
C ASN A 147 -35.73 22.95 -20.45
N GLY A 148 -34.46 22.55 -20.54
CA GLY A 148 -33.32 23.39 -20.15
C GLY A 148 -33.20 23.68 -18.65
N TYR A 149 -33.83 22.89 -17.79
CA TYR A 149 -33.85 23.15 -16.34
C TYR A 149 -32.52 22.80 -15.64
N VAL A 150 -31.74 21.88 -16.21
CA VAL A 150 -30.51 21.35 -15.60
C VAL A 150 -29.27 21.70 -16.42
N ASP A 151 -28.16 21.99 -15.73
CA ASP A 151 -26.83 21.86 -16.33
C ASP A 151 -26.45 20.37 -16.42
N ILE A 152 -26.39 19.86 -17.66
CA ILE A 152 -26.05 18.46 -18.00
C ILE A 152 -24.70 18.05 -17.39
N ASN A 153 -23.77 18.99 -17.23
CA ASN A 153 -22.42 18.72 -16.75
C ASN A 153 -22.28 18.84 -15.23
N ARG A 154 -23.36 19.19 -14.52
CA ARG A 154 -23.34 19.32 -13.07
C ARG A 154 -22.98 17.98 -12.42
N THR A 155 -22.12 18.06 -11.42
CA THR A 155 -21.68 16.89 -10.65
C THR A 155 -22.42 16.77 -9.33
N ARG A 156 -22.45 15.56 -8.78
CA ARG A 156 -22.85 15.31 -7.40
C ARG A 156 -22.07 16.19 -6.41
N GLU A 157 -22.78 16.90 -5.53
CA GLU A 157 -22.18 17.88 -4.60
C GLU A 157 -21.62 17.23 -3.31
N ASN A 158 -22.30 16.18 -2.81
CA ASN A 158 -22.18 15.73 -1.42
C ASN A 158 -21.26 14.51 -1.19
N ASN A 159 -20.63 13.94 -2.24
CA ASN A 159 -19.76 12.77 -2.09
C ASN A 159 -18.54 12.86 -3.04
N HIS A 160 -17.35 12.63 -2.49
CA HIS A 160 -16.14 12.44 -3.28
C HIS A 160 -16.07 11.00 -3.81
N PRO A 161 -15.82 10.77 -5.11
CA PRO A 161 -15.64 11.75 -6.19
C PRO A 161 -16.96 12.31 -6.77
N LYS A 162 -16.86 13.56 -7.24
CA LYS A 162 -17.94 14.34 -7.86
C LYS A 162 -18.11 13.93 -9.33
N TYR A 163 -18.85 12.85 -9.59
CA TYR A 163 -19.19 12.40 -10.94
C TYR A 163 -20.43 13.14 -11.49
N ASN A 164 -20.44 13.39 -12.79
CA ASN A 164 -21.62 13.88 -13.52
C ASN A 164 -22.45 12.71 -14.08
N SER A 165 -23.58 13.01 -14.72
CA SER A 165 -24.49 12.00 -15.27
C SER A 165 -23.81 11.13 -16.34
N LEU A 166 -23.01 11.71 -17.23
CA LEU A 166 -22.28 11.00 -18.28
C LEU A 166 -21.27 9.98 -17.70
N MET A 167 -20.53 10.35 -16.64
CA MET A 167 -19.57 9.46 -16.00
C MET A 167 -20.24 8.30 -15.26
N ILE A 168 -21.37 8.56 -14.59
CA ILE A 168 -22.12 7.52 -13.87
C ILE A 168 -22.72 6.51 -14.85
N SER A 169 -23.39 7.00 -15.89
CA SER A 169 -23.96 6.15 -16.95
C SER A 169 -22.87 5.36 -17.67
N ALA A 170 -21.71 5.98 -17.92
CA ALA A 170 -20.55 5.32 -18.51
C ALA A 170 -19.97 4.19 -17.65
N ALA A 171 -19.81 4.39 -16.34
CA ALA A 171 -19.34 3.35 -15.42
C ALA A 171 -20.34 2.19 -15.31
N ARG A 172 -21.64 2.51 -15.26
CA ARG A 172 -22.71 1.53 -15.03
C ARG A 172 -23.13 0.75 -16.27
N GLY A 173 -22.76 1.20 -17.48
CA GLY A 173 -23.13 0.50 -18.71
C GLY A 173 -24.47 0.96 -19.30
N TYR A 174 -24.93 2.18 -18.98
CA TYR A 174 -26.22 2.68 -19.45
C TYR A 174 -26.10 3.31 -20.85
N THR A 175 -25.93 2.47 -21.88
CA THR A 175 -25.63 2.87 -23.27
C THR A 175 -26.63 3.88 -23.83
N MET A 176 -27.94 3.67 -23.62
CA MET A 176 -28.98 4.60 -24.08
C MET A 176 -28.85 6.00 -23.46
N ILE A 177 -28.59 6.06 -22.16
CA ILE A 177 -28.42 7.34 -21.44
C ILE A 177 -27.14 8.04 -21.92
N VAL A 178 -26.04 7.31 -22.12
CA VAL A 178 -24.79 7.87 -22.66
C VAL A 178 -25.03 8.48 -24.03
N ALA A 179 -25.64 7.75 -24.96
CA ALA A 179 -25.91 8.23 -26.31
C ALA A 179 -26.76 9.51 -26.29
N TYR A 180 -27.83 9.53 -25.48
CA TYR A 180 -28.70 10.68 -25.34
C TYR A 180 -27.99 11.90 -24.74
N LEU A 181 -27.20 11.72 -23.67
CA LEU A 181 -26.44 12.81 -23.07
C LEU A 181 -25.42 13.41 -24.04
N LEU A 182 -24.75 12.58 -24.84
CA LEU A 182 -23.82 13.03 -25.88
C LEU A 182 -24.54 13.82 -26.97
N GLU A 183 -25.69 13.34 -27.44
CA GLU A 183 -26.53 14.04 -28.41
C GLU A 183 -26.95 15.44 -27.91
N LYS A 184 -27.28 15.55 -26.62
CA LYS A 184 -27.67 16.82 -25.98
C LYS A 184 -26.48 17.71 -25.56
N GLY A 185 -25.26 17.39 -25.99
CA GLY A 185 -24.08 18.24 -25.79
C GLY A 185 -23.42 18.10 -24.41
N ALA A 186 -23.53 16.93 -23.76
CA ALA A 186 -22.74 16.63 -22.57
C ALA A 186 -21.23 16.75 -22.87
N LYS A 187 -20.48 17.36 -21.95
CA LYS A 187 -19.04 17.55 -22.10
C LYS A 187 -18.33 16.20 -21.97
N VAL A 188 -17.91 15.66 -23.11
CA VAL A 188 -17.18 14.38 -23.24
C VAL A 188 -15.91 14.36 -22.39
N GLU A 189 -15.15 15.46 -22.43
CA GLU A 189 -13.88 15.60 -21.71
C GLU A 189 -14.01 16.26 -20.32
N TYR A 190 -15.14 16.04 -19.64
CA TYR A 190 -15.26 16.46 -18.25
C TYR A 190 -14.25 15.70 -17.37
N LYS A 191 -13.56 16.43 -16.48
CA LYS A 191 -12.61 15.87 -15.52
C LYS A 191 -13.10 16.07 -14.10
N THR A 192 -13.07 15.01 -13.29
CA THR A 192 -13.37 15.16 -11.88
C THR A 192 -12.28 15.96 -11.17
N ARG A 193 -12.68 16.86 -10.26
CA ARG A 193 -11.74 17.74 -9.56
C ARG A 193 -10.69 17.00 -8.71
N LYS A 194 -11.01 15.81 -8.19
CA LYS A 194 -10.13 15.07 -7.27
C LYS A 194 -9.17 14.13 -7.99
N TYR A 195 -9.69 13.38 -8.96
CA TYR A 195 -8.93 12.29 -9.59
C TYR A 195 -8.68 12.52 -11.08
N ASN A 196 -9.16 13.62 -11.68
CA ASN A 196 -9.10 13.88 -13.12
C ASN A 196 -9.68 12.75 -13.99
N ASP A 197 -10.55 11.91 -13.42
CA ASP A 197 -11.23 10.85 -14.16
C ASP A 197 -12.15 11.45 -15.23
N THR A 198 -12.21 10.78 -16.38
CA THR A 198 -13.09 11.10 -17.52
C THR A 198 -14.14 10.02 -17.72
N ALA A 199 -15.20 10.30 -18.48
CA ALA A 199 -16.22 9.30 -18.81
C ALA A 199 -15.60 8.07 -19.52
N LEU A 200 -14.63 8.31 -20.42
CA LEU A 200 -13.90 7.25 -21.12
C LEU A 200 -13.07 6.41 -20.14
N GLY A 201 -12.39 7.04 -19.18
CA GLY A 201 -11.66 6.34 -18.12
C GLY A 201 -12.58 5.47 -17.25
N CYS A 202 -13.76 5.97 -16.89
CA CYS A 202 -14.76 5.20 -16.15
C CYS A 202 -15.30 4.01 -16.94
N ALA A 203 -15.63 4.19 -18.22
CA ALA A 203 -16.10 3.12 -19.10
C ALA A 203 -15.03 2.04 -19.29
N ALA A 204 -13.78 2.46 -19.49
CA ALA A 204 -12.64 1.56 -19.68
C ALA A 204 -12.33 0.76 -18.40
N MET A 205 -12.36 1.41 -17.23
CA MET A 205 -12.18 0.77 -15.92
C MET A 205 -13.22 -0.33 -15.64
N HIS A 206 -14.45 -0.19 -16.16
CA HIS A 206 -15.55 -1.14 -15.95
C HIS A 206 -15.84 -2.02 -17.19
N GLY A 207 -14.98 -1.98 -18.21
CA GLY A 207 -15.05 -2.88 -19.37
C GLY A 207 -16.24 -2.65 -20.30
N ARG A 208 -16.79 -1.43 -20.32
CA ARG A 208 -17.99 -1.07 -21.10
C ARG A 208 -17.63 -0.73 -22.55
N LEU A 209 -17.34 -1.74 -23.37
CA LEU A 209 -16.85 -1.56 -24.75
C LEU A 209 -17.79 -0.71 -25.62
N ASP A 210 -19.10 -0.98 -25.60
CA ASP A 210 -20.07 -0.22 -26.41
C ASP A 210 -20.03 1.28 -26.08
N ILE A 211 -19.88 1.60 -24.79
CA ILE A 211 -19.78 2.98 -24.31
C ILE A 211 -18.42 3.59 -24.65
N VAL A 212 -17.34 2.81 -24.57
CA VAL A 212 -16.01 3.24 -25.02
C VAL A 212 -16.06 3.63 -26.49
N GLN A 213 -16.70 2.82 -27.34
CA GLN A 213 -16.90 3.11 -28.77
C GLN A 213 -17.70 4.40 -28.98
N LEU A 214 -18.81 4.58 -28.25
CA LEU A 214 -19.63 5.80 -28.31
C LEU A 214 -18.88 7.06 -27.86
N LEU A 215 -18.11 6.97 -26.78
CA LEU A 215 -17.33 8.10 -26.28
C LEU A 215 -16.21 8.47 -27.26
N CYS A 216 -15.53 7.47 -27.82
CA CYS A 216 -14.50 7.69 -28.84
C CYS A 216 -15.08 8.29 -30.13
N SER A 217 -16.25 7.83 -30.60
CA SER A 217 -16.92 8.45 -31.76
C SER A 217 -17.40 9.88 -31.49
N ALA A 218 -17.71 10.20 -30.23
CA ALA A 218 -18.01 11.56 -29.77
C ALA A 218 -16.75 12.42 -29.50
N GLY A 219 -15.55 11.95 -29.85
CA GLY A 219 -14.30 12.72 -29.76
C GLY A 219 -13.61 12.67 -28.39
N ALA A 220 -13.87 11.68 -27.55
CA ALA A 220 -13.15 11.51 -26.28
C ALA A 220 -11.65 11.22 -26.53
N SER A 221 -10.76 12.01 -25.92
CA SER A 221 -9.34 11.73 -25.98
C SER A 221 -8.97 10.44 -25.22
N THR A 222 -8.28 9.55 -25.93
CA THR A 222 -7.80 8.25 -25.41
C THR A 222 -6.49 8.36 -24.62
N SER A 223 -5.80 9.51 -24.69
CA SER A 223 -4.50 9.74 -24.06
C SER A 223 -4.58 10.53 -22.74
N MET A 224 -5.79 10.93 -22.34
CA MET A 224 -6.03 11.69 -21.12
C MET A 224 -5.69 10.89 -19.86
N LYS A 225 -4.86 11.48 -19.00
CA LYS A 225 -4.41 10.86 -17.75
C LYS A 225 -5.24 11.30 -16.55
N ASN A 226 -5.57 10.35 -15.67
CA ASN A 226 -6.09 10.63 -14.35
C ASN A 226 -4.99 11.20 -13.42
N SER A 227 -5.33 11.50 -12.17
CA SER A 227 -4.41 12.10 -11.18
C SER A 227 -3.22 11.21 -10.82
N ILE A 228 -3.30 9.91 -11.12
CA ILE A 228 -2.25 8.92 -10.87
C ILE A 228 -1.44 8.66 -12.15
N GLY A 229 -1.75 9.36 -13.25
CA GLY A 229 -1.03 9.25 -14.52
C GLY A 229 -1.52 8.11 -15.42
N GLU A 230 -2.68 7.53 -15.14
CA GLU A 230 -3.23 6.39 -15.88
C GLU A 230 -4.16 6.85 -16.99
N THR A 231 -3.98 6.28 -18.19
CA THR A 231 -4.86 6.47 -19.35
C THR A 231 -6.02 5.45 -19.32
N PRO A 232 -7.11 5.69 -20.08
CA PRO A 232 -8.19 4.71 -20.25
C PRO A 232 -7.68 3.31 -20.60
N LEU A 233 -6.64 3.22 -21.43
CA LEU A 233 -6.01 1.95 -21.78
C LEU A 233 -5.39 1.25 -20.57
N ILE A 234 -4.63 1.97 -19.73
CA ILE A 234 -4.05 1.41 -18.50
C ILE A 234 -5.16 0.97 -17.54
N LEU A 235 -6.24 1.75 -17.42
CA LEU A 235 -7.38 1.42 -16.57
C LEU A 235 -8.08 0.13 -17.02
N ALA A 236 -8.35 -0.03 -18.32
CA ALA A 236 -8.91 -1.26 -18.87
C ALA A 236 -7.98 -2.46 -18.64
N PHE A 237 -6.67 -2.28 -18.87
CA PHE A 237 -5.69 -3.35 -18.68
C PHE A 237 -5.51 -3.76 -17.21
N LYS A 238 -5.55 -2.80 -16.27
CA LYS A 238 -5.45 -3.09 -14.83
C LYS A 238 -6.66 -3.88 -14.31
N ASN A 239 -7.85 -3.60 -14.86
CA ASN A 239 -9.10 -4.28 -14.51
C ASN A 239 -9.42 -5.49 -15.40
N ASP A 240 -8.44 -5.96 -16.18
CA ASP A 240 -8.53 -7.19 -16.99
C ASP A 240 -9.63 -7.17 -18.08
N HIS A 241 -9.93 -5.97 -18.61
CA HIS A 241 -10.90 -5.79 -19.69
C HIS A 241 -10.21 -5.82 -21.06
N LEU A 242 -9.70 -7.01 -21.43
CA LEU A 242 -8.87 -7.20 -22.63
C LEU A 242 -9.57 -6.80 -23.93
N HIS A 243 -10.88 -6.98 -24.05
CA HIS A 243 -11.68 -6.54 -25.20
C HIS A 243 -11.68 -5.02 -25.39
N VAL A 244 -11.67 -4.25 -24.30
CA VAL A 244 -11.51 -2.79 -24.35
C VAL A 244 -10.06 -2.42 -24.67
N VAL A 245 -9.09 -3.17 -24.15
CA VAL A 245 -7.67 -2.98 -24.47
C VAL A 245 -7.43 -3.14 -25.97
N ASP A 246 -7.95 -4.20 -26.59
CA ASP A 246 -7.81 -4.45 -28.03
C ASP A 246 -8.42 -3.32 -28.86
N TYR A 247 -9.65 -2.92 -28.56
CA TYR A 247 -10.30 -1.80 -29.25
C TYR A 247 -9.51 -0.49 -29.12
N LEU A 248 -9.09 -0.14 -27.90
CA LEU A 248 -8.32 1.08 -27.66
C LEU A 248 -6.98 1.03 -28.39
N LEU A 249 -6.30 -0.12 -28.41
CA LEU A 249 -5.04 -0.28 -29.13
C LEU A 249 -5.21 -0.10 -30.64
N ASP A 250 -6.29 -0.60 -31.22
CA ASP A 250 -6.56 -0.48 -32.66
C ASP A 250 -6.91 0.95 -33.08
N LEU A 251 -7.68 1.66 -32.24
CA LEU A 251 -8.11 3.03 -32.52
C LEU A 251 -6.96 4.04 -32.49
N THR A 252 -5.96 3.82 -31.63
CA THR A 252 -5.03 4.87 -31.17
C THR A 252 -3.69 4.92 -31.89
N ASN A 253 -3.61 4.45 -33.14
CA ASN A 253 -2.36 4.40 -33.92
C ASN A 253 -1.57 5.72 -33.96
N ASN A 254 -2.19 6.89 -33.74
CA ASN A 254 -1.51 8.19 -33.73
C ASN A 254 -1.37 8.84 -32.33
N GLU A 255 -2.31 8.62 -31.40
CA GLU A 255 -2.37 9.33 -30.10
C GLU A 255 -1.75 8.56 -28.91
N LEU A 256 -1.47 7.27 -29.07
CA LEU A 256 -0.90 6.44 -28.01
C LEU A 256 0.49 6.92 -27.57
N CYS A 257 0.70 6.89 -26.25
CA CYS A 257 2.03 6.97 -25.67
C CYS A 257 2.76 5.64 -25.89
N ILE A 258 3.87 5.68 -26.64
CA ILE A 258 4.67 4.49 -26.98
C ILE A 258 5.11 3.73 -25.73
N GLU A 259 5.51 4.43 -24.67
CA GLU A 259 5.94 3.81 -23.41
C GLU A 259 4.80 3.06 -22.71
N GLU A 260 3.55 3.53 -22.82
CA GLU A 260 2.41 2.86 -22.20
C GLU A 260 2.11 1.54 -22.90
N LEU A 261 2.18 1.54 -24.24
CA LEU A 261 2.09 0.33 -25.07
C LEU A 261 3.17 -0.69 -24.68
N GLU A 262 4.42 -0.24 -24.52
CA GLU A 262 5.54 -1.09 -24.12
C GLU A 262 5.32 -1.70 -22.72
N ILE A 263 4.86 -0.92 -21.74
CA ILE A 263 4.57 -1.41 -20.39
C ILE A 263 3.44 -2.43 -20.38
N ILE A 264 2.38 -2.20 -21.16
CA ILE A 264 1.26 -3.13 -21.30
C ILE A 264 1.73 -4.43 -21.95
N ALA A 265 2.49 -4.34 -23.04
CA ALA A 265 3.08 -5.49 -23.72
C ALA A 265 3.91 -6.36 -22.75
N CYS A 266 4.79 -5.74 -21.96
CA CYS A 266 5.60 -6.43 -20.96
C CYS A 266 4.74 -7.13 -19.88
N SER A 267 3.62 -6.52 -19.53
CA SER A 267 2.74 -6.99 -18.46
C SER A 267 1.86 -8.19 -18.88
N PHE A 268 1.87 -8.59 -20.16
CA PHE A 268 1.23 -9.84 -20.61
C PHE A 268 2.04 -11.10 -20.31
N ILE A 269 3.35 -10.96 -20.10
CA ILE A 269 4.24 -12.08 -19.78
C ILE A 269 4.74 -12.04 -18.33
N ILE A 270 4.80 -10.84 -17.73
CA ILE A 270 5.21 -10.66 -16.34
C ILE A 270 3.96 -10.82 -15.44
N PRO A 271 3.95 -11.80 -14.52
CA PRO A 271 2.81 -12.02 -13.63
C PRO A 271 2.61 -10.85 -12.67
N ARG A 272 1.35 -10.51 -12.42
CA ARG A 272 0.97 -9.51 -11.40
C ARG A 272 0.74 -10.22 -10.07
N ARG A 273 1.27 -9.67 -8.97
CA ARG A 273 1.01 -10.18 -7.62
C ARG A 273 -0.50 -10.26 -7.34
N GLY A 274 -0.97 -11.41 -6.87
CA GLY A 274 -2.37 -11.63 -6.48
C GLY A 274 -3.30 -12.15 -7.58
N VAL A 275 -2.83 -12.29 -8.82
CA VAL A 275 -3.59 -12.91 -9.92
C VAL A 275 -3.01 -14.30 -10.19
N SER A 276 -3.68 -15.34 -9.71
CA SER A 276 -3.30 -16.74 -9.94
C SER A 276 -3.71 -17.18 -11.36
N ASN A 277 -2.80 -17.86 -12.07
CA ASN A 277 -3.05 -18.63 -13.29
C ASN A 277 -3.39 -17.88 -14.60
N ILE A 278 -2.79 -16.74 -14.90
CA ILE A 278 -2.78 -16.24 -16.30
C ILE A 278 -1.59 -16.85 -17.04
N GLN A 279 -1.86 -17.57 -18.13
CA GLN A 279 -0.80 -18.07 -19.02
C GLN A 279 -0.10 -16.88 -19.71
N PRO A 280 1.25 -16.84 -19.74
CA PRO A 280 1.98 -15.79 -20.44
C PRO A 280 1.59 -15.70 -21.93
N GLN A 281 1.17 -14.52 -22.38
CA GLN A 281 0.75 -14.30 -23.77
C GLN A 281 1.93 -13.74 -24.61
N TYR A 282 2.96 -14.56 -24.83
CA TYR A 282 4.18 -14.14 -25.56
C TYR A 282 3.88 -13.62 -26.98
N VAL A 283 2.98 -14.28 -27.72
CA VAL A 283 2.59 -13.84 -29.07
C VAL A 283 2.05 -12.40 -29.05
N ARG A 284 1.15 -12.11 -28.11
CA ARG A 284 0.57 -10.77 -27.95
C ARG A 284 1.61 -9.73 -27.54
N MET A 285 2.55 -10.08 -26.66
CA MET A 285 3.68 -9.20 -26.34
C MET A 285 4.48 -8.87 -27.61
N VAL A 286 4.85 -9.87 -28.40
CA VAL A 286 5.64 -9.70 -29.62
C VAL A 286 4.93 -8.75 -30.60
N ASP A 287 3.63 -8.92 -30.81
CA ASP A 287 2.85 -8.06 -31.72
C ASP A 287 2.78 -6.61 -31.24
N LEU A 288 2.59 -6.38 -29.94
CA LEU A 288 2.53 -5.04 -29.36
C LEU A 288 3.90 -4.35 -29.34
N ILE A 289 4.98 -5.08 -29.10
CA ILE A 289 6.34 -4.52 -29.18
C ILE A 289 6.73 -4.21 -30.63
N ARG A 290 6.37 -5.06 -31.60
CA ARG A 290 6.52 -4.72 -33.03
C ARG A 290 5.77 -3.44 -33.39
N LYS A 291 4.54 -3.30 -32.88
CA LYS A 291 3.75 -2.08 -33.05
C LYS A 291 4.45 -0.87 -32.43
N SER A 292 5.03 -1.00 -31.23
CA SER A 292 5.76 0.09 -30.58
C SER A 292 6.98 0.53 -31.38
N PHE A 293 7.74 -0.39 -31.96
CA PHE A 293 8.87 -0.06 -32.84
C PHE A 293 8.42 0.68 -34.11
N LYS A 294 7.35 0.23 -34.78
CA LYS A 294 6.78 0.93 -35.94
C LYS A 294 6.37 2.37 -35.59
N MET A 295 5.75 2.55 -34.42
CA MET A 295 5.39 3.88 -33.93
C MET A 295 6.61 4.75 -33.62
N ARG A 296 7.68 4.19 -33.04
CA ARG A 296 8.94 4.90 -32.79
C ARG A 296 9.60 5.38 -34.08
N GLN A 297 9.63 4.53 -35.11
CA GLN A 297 10.14 4.89 -36.43
C GLN A 297 9.32 6.03 -37.05
N ALA A 298 7.98 5.92 -37.03
CA ALA A 298 7.09 6.94 -37.58
C ALA A 298 7.22 8.30 -36.86
N LYS A 299 7.43 8.30 -35.54
CA LYS A 299 7.57 9.52 -34.72
C LYS A 299 9.03 10.01 -34.59
N ASN A 300 10.00 9.35 -35.23
CA ASN A 300 11.44 9.58 -35.05
C ASN A 300 11.86 9.70 -33.56
N PHE A 301 11.40 8.73 -32.74
CA PHE A 301 11.59 8.74 -31.28
C PHE A 301 12.40 7.50 -30.83
N PRO A 302 13.75 7.59 -30.88
CA PRO A 302 14.62 6.46 -30.56
C PRO A 302 14.57 6.08 -29.08
N LYS A 303 14.91 4.82 -28.76
CA LYS A 303 15.05 4.36 -27.38
C LYS A 303 16.34 4.91 -26.76
N THR A 304 16.35 5.06 -25.44
CA THR A 304 17.57 5.41 -24.69
C THR A 304 18.40 4.17 -24.43
N ILE A 305 19.70 4.23 -24.74
CA ILE A 305 20.62 3.11 -24.52
C ILE A 305 20.99 3.07 -23.03
N MET A 306 20.68 1.94 -22.38
CA MET A 306 21.05 1.69 -20.99
C MET A 306 22.39 0.94 -20.89
N LYS A 307 23.09 1.15 -19.77
CA LYS A 307 24.30 0.38 -19.44
C LYS A 307 23.94 -1.09 -19.27
N PRO A 308 24.78 -2.03 -19.73
CA PRO A 308 24.58 -3.46 -19.46
C PRO A 308 24.48 -3.74 -17.96
N ILE A 309 23.47 -4.52 -17.57
CA ILE A 309 23.20 -4.85 -16.17
C ILE A 309 23.65 -6.28 -15.92
N ALA A 310 24.54 -6.48 -14.95
CA ALA A 310 25.09 -7.80 -14.60
C ALA A 310 23.99 -8.79 -14.18
N ALA A 311 22.95 -8.32 -13.49
CA ALA A 311 21.78 -9.11 -13.10
C ALA A 311 20.99 -9.71 -14.26
N TYR A 312 21.13 -9.15 -15.47
CA TYR A 312 20.49 -9.64 -16.68
C TYR A 312 21.50 -10.32 -17.62
N ASN A 313 22.60 -10.84 -17.08
CA ASN A 313 23.70 -11.44 -17.85
C ASN A 313 24.25 -10.50 -18.93
N PHE A 314 24.29 -9.20 -18.63
CA PHE A 314 24.74 -8.14 -19.54
C PHE A 314 23.93 -8.03 -20.85
N GLN A 315 22.74 -8.63 -20.90
CA GLN A 315 21.82 -8.45 -22.01
C GLN A 315 21.32 -7.00 -22.08
N GLN A 316 21.12 -6.50 -23.30
CA GLN A 316 20.65 -5.14 -23.57
C GLN A 316 19.32 -5.16 -24.32
N GLU A 317 18.52 -4.10 -24.11
CA GLU A 317 17.23 -3.93 -24.78
C GLU A 317 17.42 -3.82 -26.29
N CYS A 318 16.59 -4.52 -27.06
CA CYS A 318 16.57 -4.45 -28.51
C CYS A 318 16.22 -3.01 -28.97
N GLN A 319 17.05 -2.47 -29.87
CA GLN A 319 16.90 -1.13 -30.42
C GLN A 319 16.10 -1.11 -31.72
N THR A 320 16.12 -2.22 -32.46
CA THR A 320 15.52 -2.35 -33.79
C THR A 320 14.52 -3.50 -33.86
N ILE A 321 13.66 -3.49 -34.88
CA ILE A 321 12.69 -4.57 -35.13
C ILE A 321 13.45 -5.85 -35.49
N GLU A 322 14.52 -5.74 -36.26
CA GLU A 322 15.34 -6.85 -36.72
C GLU A 322 16.05 -7.55 -35.56
N GLU A 323 16.51 -6.80 -34.56
CA GLU A 323 17.05 -7.38 -33.32
C GLU A 323 16.00 -8.11 -32.52
N PHE A 324 14.80 -7.52 -32.40
CA PHE A 324 13.71 -8.11 -31.64
C PHE A 324 13.15 -9.38 -32.31
N ASP A 325 13.06 -9.41 -33.63
CA ASP A 325 12.60 -10.58 -34.39
C ASP A 325 13.52 -11.79 -34.24
N LYS A 326 14.81 -11.59 -33.91
CA LYS A 326 15.73 -12.70 -33.61
C LYS A 326 15.40 -13.40 -32.29
N ILE A 327 14.80 -12.71 -31.34
CA ILE A 327 14.51 -13.23 -29.99
C ILE A 327 13.04 -13.66 -29.81
N GLN A 328 12.20 -13.50 -30.83
CA GLN A 328 10.74 -13.70 -30.75
C GLN A 328 10.29 -15.10 -30.31
N HIS A 329 11.16 -16.11 -30.45
CA HIS A 329 10.87 -17.50 -30.07
C HIS A 329 11.56 -17.93 -28.76
N ASP A 330 12.39 -17.08 -28.18
CA ASP A 330 13.08 -17.35 -26.92
C ASP A 330 12.33 -16.70 -25.77
N HIS A 331 11.53 -17.50 -25.06
CA HIS A 331 10.69 -17.02 -23.95
C HIS A 331 11.51 -16.44 -22.79
N ASP A 332 12.67 -17.01 -22.47
CA ASP A 332 13.50 -16.51 -21.38
C ASP A 332 14.14 -15.17 -21.76
N ARG A 333 14.58 -15.04 -23.02
CA ARG A 333 15.10 -13.77 -23.54
C ARG A 333 14.02 -12.69 -23.65
N LEU A 334 12.80 -13.04 -24.08
CA LEU A 334 11.66 -12.12 -24.09
C LEU A 334 11.29 -11.66 -22.67
N TYR A 335 11.40 -12.55 -21.68
CA TYR A 335 11.18 -12.17 -20.29
C TYR A 335 12.21 -11.14 -19.81
N ILE A 336 13.50 -11.34 -20.11
CA ILE A 336 14.55 -10.36 -19.80
C ILE A 336 14.33 -9.05 -20.56
N GLU A 337 13.89 -9.12 -21.83
CA GLU A 337 13.53 -7.95 -22.63
C GLU A 337 12.44 -7.11 -21.95
N ALA A 338 11.40 -7.77 -21.43
CA ALA A 338 10.34 -7.09 -20.72
C ALA A 338 10.81 -6.43 -19.42
N LEU A 339 11.75 -7.04 -18.69
CA LEU A 339 12.35 -6.41 -17.50
C LEU A 339 13.18 -5.17 -17.87
N LEU A 340 13.99 -5.26 -18.92
CA LEU A 340 14.79 -4.14 -19.43
C LEU A 340 13.92 -2.95 -19.87
N ILE A 341 12.86 -3.21 -20.64
CA ILE A 341 11.89 -2.20 -21.08
C ILE A 341 11.24 -1.52 -19.87
N ARG A 342 10.82 -2.30 -18.88
CA ARG A 342 10.20 -1.77 -17.65
C ARG A 342 11.17 -0.92 -16.85
N GLU A 343 12.41 -1.34 -16.71
CA GLU A 343 13.43 -0.58 -16.00
C GLU A 343 13.67 0.77 -16.69
N ARG A 344 13.83 0.81 -18.02
CA ARG A 344 13.98 2.06 -18.78
C ARG A 344 12.83 3.04 -18.53
N ILE A 345 11.59 2.56 -18.51
CA ILE A 345 10.39 3.40 -18.46
C ILE A 345 9.99 3.79 -17.03
N LEU A 346 10.13 2.87 -16.06
CA LEU A 346 9.62 3.05 -14.70
C LEU A 346 10.67 3.59 -13.73
N LEU A 347 11.97 3.36 -13.99
CA LEU A 347 13.04 3.85 -13.12
C LEU A 347 13.05 5.39 -13.01
N PRO A 348 12.95 6.17 -14.11
CA PRO A 348 12.87 7.64 -14.02
C PRO A 348 11.63 8.12 -13.24
N LYS A 349 10.55 7.32 -13.24
CA LYS A 349 9.29 7.61 -12.54
C LYS A 349 9.31 7.18 -11.07
N LYS A 350 10.42 6.60 -10.58
CA LYS A 350 10.61 6.10 -9.20
C LYS A 350 9.43 5.26 -8.70
N THR A 351 8.91 4.37 -9.56
CA THR A 351 7.71 3.60 -9.28
C THR A 351 8.04 2.25 -8.67
N ILE A 352 7.55 1.97 -7.46
CA ILE A 352 7.81 0.70 -6.74
C ILE A 352 7.37 -0.57 -7.51
N VAL A 353 6.40 -0.42 -8.41
CA VAL A 353 5.87 -1.47 -9.30
C VAL A 353 6.95 -2.04 -10.26
N LEU A 354 8.11 -1.38 -10.36
CA LEU A 354 9.28 -1.91 -11.05
C LEU A 354 9.88 -3.14 -10.35
N CYS A 355 9.89 -3.18 -9.01
CA CYS A 355 10.62 -4.19 -8.26
C CYS A 355 9.88 -5.52 -8.11
N ASP A 356 8.54 -5.51 -8.09
CA ASP A 356 7.75 -6.74 -7.89
C ASP A 356 8.09 -7.85 -8.91
N PRO A 357 8.17 -7.57 -10.22
CA PRO A 357 8.62 -8.54 -11.22
C PRO A 357 10.00 -9.14 -10.96
N LEU A 358 10.96 -8.32 -10.53
CA LEU A 358 12.34 -8.76 -10.26
C LEU A 358 12.39 -9.72 -9.07
N LEU A 359 11.58 -9.44 -8.04
CA LEU A 359 11.44 -10.32 -6.89
C LEU A 359 10.86 -11.69 -7.29
N ILE A 360 9.77 -11.69 -8.08
CA ILE A 360 9.13 -12.93 -8.57
C ILE A 360 10.10 -13.73 -9.44
N ARG A 361 10.87 -13.07 -10.32
CA ARG A 361 11.87 -13.76 -11.15
C ARG A 361 12.95 -14.43 -10.29
N GLY A 362 13.41 -13.78 -9.21
CA GLY A 362 14.34 -14.39 -8.27
C GLY A 362 13.74 -15.61 -7.57
N GLU A 363 12.47 -15.56 -7.15
CA GLU A 363 11.77 -16.73 -6.59
C GLU A 363 11.76 -17.91 -7.57
N LYS A 364 11.48 -17.67 -8.86
CA LYS A 364 11.55 -18.69 -9.92
C LYS A 364 12.98 -19.23 -10.14
N LEU A 365 14.01 -18.39 -10.10
CA LEU A 365 15.40 -18.83 -10.22
C LEU A 365 15.79 -19.77 -9.08
N ILE A 366 15.27 -19.51 -7.87
CA ILE A 366 15.49 -20.38 -6.71
C ILE A 366 14.81 -21.73 -6.87
N GLU A 367 13.63 -21.79 -7.47
CA GLU A 367 12.97 -23.06 -7.84
C GLU A 367 13.76 -23.83 -8.89
N GLN A 368 14.47 -23.11 -9.78
CA GLN A 368 15.37 -23.67 -10.80
C GLN A 368 16.77 -24.03 -10.24
N CYS A 369 17.01 -23.85 -8.94
CA CYS A 369 18.33 -24.01 -8.28
C CYS A 369 19.44 -23.08 -8.81
N ASP A 370 19.09 -21.99 -9.49
CA ASP A 370 20.03 -20.97 -9.99
C ASP A 370 20.19 -19.84 -8.95
N PHE A 371 20.87 -20.17 -7.86
CA PHE A 371 21.03 -19.28 -6.72
C PHE A 371 21.92 -18.06 -7.02
N GLU A 372 22.96 -18.23 -7.83
CA GLU A 372 23.92 -17.15 -8.12
C GLU A 372 23.25 -16.01 -8.90
N ASN A 373 22.50 -16.33 -9.97
CA ASN A 373 21.77 -15.32 -10.73
C ASN A 373 20.65 -14.69 -9.89
N CYS A 374 20.00 -15.45 -9.00
CA CYS A 374 19.05 -14.88 -8.06
C CYS A 374 19.69 -13.84 -7.14
N LEU A 375 20.86 -14.15 -6.57
CA LEU A 375 21.59 -13.25 -5.67
C LEU A 375 21.98 -11.95 -6.38
N ARG A 376 22.53 -12.04 -7.61
CA ARG A 376 22.85 -10.87 -8.45
C ARG A 376 21.61 -10.04 -8.79
N LEU A 377 20.50 -10.71 -9.13
CA LEU A 377 19.23 -10.05 -9.45
C LEU A 377 18.65 -9.29 -8.25
N TRP A 378 18.66 -9.90 -7.08
CA TRP A 378 18.15 -9.27 -5.86
C TRP A 378 19.08 -8.18 -5.34
N GLU A 379 20.39 -8.29 -5.54
CA GLU A 379 21.34 -7.21 -5.28
C GLU A 379 21.02 -5.98 -6.15
N HIS A 380 20.84 -6.17 -7.46
CA HIS A 380 20.39 -5.09 -8.36
C HIS A 380 19.05 -4.49 -7.87
N THR A 381 18.09 -5.35 -7.54
CA THR A 381 16.78 -4.93 -7.02
C THR A 381 16.90 -4.15 -5.71
N PHE A 382 17.84 -4.50 -4.84
CA PHE A 382 18.11 -3.81 -3.57
C PHE A 382 18.59 -2.37 -3.82
N HIS A 383 19.56 -2.18 -4.73
CA HIS A 383 20.00 -0.84 -5.12
C HIS A 383 18.90 -0.04 -5.81
N LEU A 384 18.03 -0.67 -6.61
CA LEU A 384 16.87 0.00 -7.19
C LEU A 384 15.91 0.54 -6.12
N PHE A 385 15.58 -0.27 -5.10
CA PHE A 385 14.72 0.17 -4.00
C PHE A 385 15.31 1.37 -3.24
N GLN A 386 16.62 1.40 -3.02
CA GLN A 386 17.29 2.52 -2.37
C GLN A 386 17.26 3.79 -3.22
N ASN A 387 17.53 3.67 -4.53
CA ASN A 387 17.40 4.79 -5.47
C ASN A 387 15.98 5.39 -5.50
N MET A 388 14.99 4.59 -5.10
CA MET A 388 13.58 4.98 -4.95
C MET A 388 13.19 5.37 -3.51
N ASN A 389 14.13 5.40 -2.55
CA ASN A 389 13.91 5.72 -1.14
C ASN A 389 12.91 4.77 -0.42
N HIS A 390 12.92 3.48 -0.77
CA HIS A 390 12.08 2.47 -0.13
C HIS A 390 12.87 1.60 0.86
N GLU A 391 12.19 1.05 1.87
CA GLU A 391 12.82 0.16 2.86
C GLU A 391 13.23 -1.17 2.20
N THR A 392 14.52 -1.47 2.29
CA THR A 392 15.11 -2.71 1.76
C THR A 392 15.33 -3.74 2.86
N SER A 393 14.70 -4.92 2.73
CA SER A 393 14.88 -6.01 3.68
C SER A 393 15.95 -6.99 3.21
N LEU A 394 17.04 -7.11 3.99
CA LEU A 394 18.13 -8.08 3.78
C LEU A 394 17.74 -9.52 4.13
N HIS A 395 16.58 -9.72 4.76
CA HIS A 395 16.05 -11.03 5.16
C HIS A 395 15.96 -12.02 3.97
N ARG A 396 15.71 -11.51 2.76
CA ARG A 396 15.65 -12.33 1.55
C ARG A 396 16.98 -13.01 1.22
N PHE A 397 18.09 -12.28 1.33
CA PHE A 397 19.43 -12.83 1.11
C PHE A 397 19.79 -13.86 2.17
N VAL A 398 19.48 -13.58 3.44
CA VAL A 398 19.67 -14.55 4.54
C VAL A 398 18.94 -15.85 4.24
N TRP A 399 17.68 -15.77 3.77
CA TRP A 399 16.90 -16.95 3.40
C TRP A 399 17.55 -17.73 2.25
N VAL A 400 18.03 -17.06 1.19
CA VAL A 400 18.70 -17.72 0.06
C VAL A 400 19.98 -18.43 0.50
N PHE A 401 20.85 -17.77 1.25
CA PHE A 401 22.08 -18.38 1.74
C PHE A 401 21.80 -19.57 2.67
N CYS A 402 20.79 -19.46 3.55
CA CYS A 402 20.37 -20.62 4.34
C CYS A 402 19.88 -21.76 3.44
N LYS A 403 19.09 -21.48 2.41
CA LYS A 403 18.62 -22.51 1.47
C LYS A 403 19.80 -23.19 0.75
N MET A 404 20.78 -22.43 0.28
CA MET A 404 22.00 -22.97 -0.34
C MET A 404 22.79 -23.87 0.62
N LEU A 405 22.94 -23.46 1.88
CA LEU A 405 23.60 -24.27 2.91
C LEU A 405 22.81 -25.54 3.26
N ALA A 406 21.48 -25.49 3.23
CA ALA A 406 20.62 -26.66 3.45
C ALA A 406 20.73 -27.68 2.31
N THR A 407 20.88 -27.21 1.07
CA THR A 407 21.03 -28.04 -0.13
C THR A 407 22.48 -28.39 -0.45
N ASN A 408 23.45 -28.03 0.42
CA ASN A 408 24.89 -28.22 0.23
C ASN A 408 25.46 -27.62 -1.07
N VAL A 409 24.89 -26.50 -1.53
CA VAL A 409 25.42 -25.74 -2.67
C VAL A 409 26.55 -24.83 -2.20
N SER A 410 27.67 -24.81 -2.94
CA SER A 410 28.81 -23.93 -2.66
C SER A 410 28.42 -22.46 -2.81
N ILE A 411 28.89 -21.60 -1.90
CA ILE A 411 28.60 -20.17 -1.90
C ILE A 411 29.88 -19.45 -2.32
N SER A 412 29.82 -18.66 -3.40
CA SER A 412 30.96 -17.82 -3.80
C SER A 412 31.30 -16.83 -2.68
N PRO A 413 32.50 -16.88 -2.09
CA PRO A 413 32.90 -15.99 -1.00
C PRO A 413 32.90 -14.53 -1.42
N GLN A 414 33.29 -14.25 -2.67
CA GLN A 414 33.30 -12.90 -3.24
C GLN A 414 31.88 -12.32 -3.30
N LEU A 415 30.94 -13.09 -3.86
CA LEU A 415 29.53 -12.68 -3.94
C LEU A 415 28.89 -12.55 -2.55
N PHE A 416 29.24 -13.45 -1.63
CA PHE A 416 28.79 -13.38 -0.25
C PHE A 416 29.25 -12.08 0.43
N VAL A 417 30.55 -11.77 0.38
CA VAL A 417 31.11 -10.55 0.97
C VAL A 417 30.51 -9.30 0.32
N GLN A 418 30.33 -9.29 -1.00
CA GLN A 418 29.67 -8.21 -1.73
C GLN A 418 28.26 -7.95 -1.18
N ILE A 419 27.43 -8.99 -1.03
CA ILE A 419 26.07 -8.86 -0.47
C ILE A 419 26.11 -8.46 1.01
N CYS A 420 27.09 -8.97 1.75
CA CYS A 420 27.30 -8.59 3.15
C CYS A 420 27.68 -7.11 3.31
N HIS A 421 28.31 -6.47 2.32
CA HIS A 421 28.53 -5.02 2.34
C HIS A 421 27.24 -4.21 2.24
N LEU A 422 26.16 -4.75 1.68
CA LEU A 422 24.83 -4.12 1.71
C LEU A 422 24.30 -3.93 3.15
N THR A 423 24.85 -4.68 4.11
CA THR A 423 24.54 -4.45 5.54
C THR A 423 25.05 -3.11 6.05
N PHE A 424 26.07 -2.51 5.42
CA PHE A 424 26.73 -1.29 5.88
C PHE A 424 26.01 -0.01 5.48
N GLU A 425 25.09 -0.07 4.54
CA GLU A 425 24.36 1.09 4.08
C GLU A 425 23.36 1.58 5.14
N PRO A 426 23.28 2.89 5.39
CA PRO A 426 22.44 3.44 6.45
C PRO A 426 20.97 3.20 6.11
N SER A 427 20.29 2.36 6.89
CA SER A 427 18.82 2.30 6.83
C SER A 427 18.29 3.65 7.34
N GLU A 428 17.92 4.54 6.42
CA GLU A 428 17.25 5.78 6.78
C GLU A 428 15.94 5.44 7.49
N LYS A 429 15.85 5.88 8.75
CA LYS A 429 14.65 5.91 9.60
C LYS A 429 14.16 4.54 10.10
N ASN A 430 14.28 4.39 11.42
CA ASN A 430 13.43 3.60 12.32
C ASN A 430 13.70 2.11 12.61
N ASN A 431 14.54 1.37 11.88
CA ASN A 431 14.72 -0.08 12.14
C ASN A 431 16.13 -0.51 12.59
N LYS A 432 16.69 0.18 13.61
CA LYS A 432 17.99 -0.18 14.25
C LYS A 432 18.10 -1.67 14.63
N ASN A 433 16.98 -2.27 15.04
CA ASN A 433 16.94 -3.68 15.46
C ASN A 433 17.07 -4.67 14.29
N HIS A 434 16.48 -4.38 13.14
CA HIS A 434 16.55 -5.31 12.01
C HIS A 434 17.93 -5.32 11.35
N SER A 435 18.58 -4.16 11.28
CA SER A 435 19.94 -4.05 10.73
C SER A 435 20.96 -4.89 11.49
N ILE A 436 21.01 -4.79 12.82
CA ILE A 436 21.96 -5.57 13.63
C ILE A 436 21.62 -7.07 13.66
N LYS A 437 20.33 -7.42 13.67
CA LYS A 437 19.87 -8.81 13.60
C LYS A 437 20.22 -9.48 12.26
N ASN A 438 20.05 -8.77 11.15
CA ASN A 438 20.44 -9.26 9.83
C ASN A 438 21.97 -9.42 9.75
N ALA A 439 22.73 -8.46 10.28
CA ALA A 439 24.19 -8.56 10.34
C ALA A 439 24.65 -9.81 11.11
N LEU A 440 24.04 -10.10 12.27
CA LEU A 440 24.32 -11.33 13.00
C LEU A 440 24.05 -12.59 12.15
N CYS A 441 22.93 -12.63 11.42
CA CYS A 441 22.62 -13.77 10.55
C CYS A 441 23.72 -13.98 9.50
N PHE A 442 24.22 -12.91 8.88
CA PHE A 442 25.34 -13.00 7.94
C PHE A 442 26.63 -13.47 8.61
N VAL A 443 26.94 -13.05 9.84
CA VAL A 443 28.12 -13.55 10.57
C VAL A 443 28.00 -15.05 10.85
N THR A 444 26.81 -15.53 11.22
CA THR A 444 26.55 -16.97 11.42
C THR A 444 26.67 -17.76 10.11
N ILE A 445 26.18 -17.21 8.99
CA ILE A 445 26.38 -17.82 7.67
C ILE A 445 27.88 -17.85 7.32
N ALA A 446 28.61 -16.77 7.58
CA ALA A 446 30.06 -16.70 7.35
C ALA A 446 30.81 -17.78 8.12
N SER A 447 30.46 -18.03 9.40
CA SER A 447 31.09 -19.12 10.16
C SER A 447 30.85 -20.48 9.53
N MET A 448 29.66 -20.73 8.97
CA MET A 448 29.37 -21.99 8.30
C MET A 448 30.09 -22.15 6.96
N ILE A 449 30.24 -21.07 6.19
CA ILE A 449 31.01 -21.08 4.95
C ILE A 449 32.47 -21.43 5.25
N LEU A 450 33.06 -20.81 6.27
CA LEU A 450 34.45 -21.07 6.70
C LEU A 450 34.67 -22.50 7.20
N GLU A 451 33.67 -23.12 7.83
CA GLU A 451 33.75 -24.50 8.34
C GLU A 451 33.48 -25.57 7.28
N ARG A 452 32.52 -25.33 6.37
CA ARG A 452 32.01 -26.37 5.45
C ARG A 452 32.65 -26.35 4.07
N GLN A 453 33.26 -25.23 3.65
CA GLN A 453 33.79 -25.08 2.30
C GLN A 453 35.31 -24.95 2.29
N THR A 454 35.94 -25.52 1.26
CA THR A 454 37.38 -25.34 1.01
C THR A 454 37.61 -23.98 0.36
N LEU A 455 38.24 -23.07 1.10
CA LEU A 455 38.47 -21.69 0.69
C LEU A 455 39.96 -21.44 0.52
N THR A 456 40.30 -20.56 -0.42
CA THR A 456 41.65 -19.99 -0.53
C THR A 456 41.92 -19.03 0.64
N GLU A 457 43.20 -18.76 0.92
CA GLU A 457 43.58 -17.81 1.97
C GLU A 457 43.06 -16.39 1.69
N GLU A 458 43.00 -15.97 0.42
CA GLU A 458 42.45 -14.68 0.01
C GLU A 458 40.94 -14.57 0.30
N GLU A 459 40.18 -15.63 0.01
CA GLU A 459 38.74 -15.69 0.29
C GLU A 459 38.44 -15.68 1.79
N ARG A 460 39.25 -16.37 2.60
CA ARG A 460 39.12 -16.31 4.07
C ARG A 460 39.40 -14.90 4.57
N LEU A 461 40.45 -14.27 4.06
CA LEU A 461 40.87 -12.93 4.47
C LEU A 461 39.80 -11.89 4.14
N SER A 462 39.11 -11.98 3.00
CA SER A 462 38.02 -11.06 2.66
C SER A 462 36.83 -11.18 3.62
N ILE A 463 36.44 -12.39 4.02
CA ILE A 463 35.39 -12.62 5.03
C ILE A 463 35.82 -12.03 6.38
N TYR A 464 37.06 -12.27 6.82
CA TYR A 464 37.58 -11.73 8.08
C TYR A 464 37.65 -10.20 8.07
N GLN A 465 38.05 -9.59 6.96
CA GLN A 465 38.05 -8.13 6.79
C GLN A 465 36.63 -7.57 6.93
N TRP A 466 35.64 -8.18 6.26
CA TRP A 466 34.25 -7.78 6.39
C TRP A 466 33.74 -7.86 7.84
N ILE A 467 34.04 -8.94 8.56
CA ILE A 467 33.66 -9.09 9.98
C ILE A 467 34.28 -7.99 10.84
N ASN A 468 35.55 -7.68 10.61
CA ASN A 468 36.26 -6.63 11.34
C ASN A 468 35.61 -5.25 11.06
N ASP A 469 35.30 -4.95 9.80
CA ASP A 469 34.61 -3.72 9.41
C ASP A 469 33.20 -3.62 10.01
N LEU A 470 32.47 -4.74 10.06
CA LEU A 470 31.17 -4.81 10.73
C LEU A 470 31.29 -4.50 12.23
N CYS A 471 32.27 -5.11 12.91
CA CYS A 471 32.50 -4.90 14.33
C CYS A 471 32.91 -3.45 14.65
N ARG A 472 33.68 -2.82 13.76
CA ARG A 472 34.09 -1.41 13.87
C ARG A 472 32.90 -0.44 13.96
N GLN A 473 31.74 -0.78 13.41
CA GLN A 473 30.56 0.07 13.45
C GLN A 473 29.85 0.09 14.81
N GLN A 474 30.21 -0.82 15.73
CA GLN A 474 29.69 -0.87 17.11
C GLN A 474 28.16 -0.73 17.21
N ARG A 475 27.45 -1.40 16.29
CA ARG A 475 25.98 -1.35 16.22
C ARG A 475 25.36 -1.89 17.50
N ARG A 476 24.26 -1.25 17.94
CA ARG A 476 23.45 -1.69 19.08
C ARG A 476 21.97 -1.72 18.70
N THR A 477 21.23 -2.66 19.28
CA THR A 477 19.77 -2.67 19.23
C THR A 477 19.18 -1.47 20.00
N SER A 478 17.87 -1.24 19.89
CA SER A 478 17.13 -0.27 20.70
C SER A 478 17.21 -0.57 22.20
N CYS A 479 17.36 -1.85 22.57
CA CYS A 479 17.62 -2.28 23.95
C CYS A 479 19.11 -2.29 24.32
N GLY A 480 20.00 -1.78 23.46
CA GLY A 480 21.43 -1.62 23.75
C GLY A 480 22.28 -2.87 23.61
N GLN A 481 21.72 -4.00 23.15
CA GLN A 481 22.42 -5.26 22.93
C GLN A 481 23.40 -5.15 21.76
N THR A 482 24.60 -5.68 21.94
CA THR A 482 25.65 -5.79 20.90
C THR A 482 25.52 -7.09 20.11
N LEU A 483 26.30 -7.26 19.03
CA LEU A 483 26.37 -8.53 18.28
C LEU A 483 26.69 -9.73 19.18
N LEU A 484 27.58 -9.54 20.17
CA LEU A 484 27.94 -10.58 21.13
C LEU A 484 26.76 -10.97 22.03
N HIS A 485 25.94 -10.01 22.47
CA HIS A 485 24.73 -10.33 23.25
C HIS A 485 23.75 -11.18 22.43
N LEU A 486 23.60 -10.85 21.14
CA LEU A 486 22.67 -11.55 20.28
C LEU A 486 23.19 -12.93 19.87
N SER A 487 24.50 -13.12 19.69
CA SER A 487 25.07 -14.42 19.32
C SER A 487 24.92 -15.48 20.41
N VAL A 488 24.78 -15.04 21.66
CA VAL A 488 24.68 -15.91 22.85
C VAL A 488 23.29 -15.99 23.46
N ASN A 489 22.31 -15.28 22.90
CA ASN A 489 20.93 -15.27 23.41
C ASN A 489 20.07 -16.32 22.70
N ASP A 490 19.51 -17.24 23.47
CA ASP A 490 18.57 -18.28 22.99
C ASP A 490 17.34 -17.70 22.30
N GLN A 491 16.90 -16.50 22.70
CA GLN A 491 15.69 -15.85 22.18
C GLN A 491 15.92 -15.10 20.87
N THR A 492 17.17 -14.91 20.44
CA THR A 492 17.51 -14.16 19.22
C THR A 492 16.76 -14.67 18.00
N TYR A 493 16.51 -15.97 17.89
CA TYR A 493 15.75 -16.52 16.76
C TYR A 493 14.28 -16.04 16.72
N ARG A 494 13.58 -16.02 17.87
CA ARG A 494 12.16 -15.58 17.95
C ARG A 494 12.01 -14.13 17.51
N ASP A 495 13.03 -13.36 17.82
CA ASP A 495 13.13 -11.93 17.56
C ASP A 495 13.40 -11.56 16.10
N ILE A 496 13.85 -12.52 15.27
CA ILE A 496 14.13 -12.30 13.83
C ILE A 496 12.95 -12.75 12.95
N ASN A 497 11.95 -13.42 13.53
CA ASN A 497 10.64 -13.70 12.91
C ASN A 497 10.67 -14.61 11.65
N TYR A 498 11.67 -15.48 11.52
CA TYR A 498 11.75 -16.49 10.45
C TYR A 498 10.76 -17.65 10.72
N ARG A 499 9.73 -17.78 9.86
CA ARG A 499 8.68 -18.82 9.99
C ARG A 499 9.10 -20.22 9.52
N THR A 500 10.11 -20.34 8.67
CA THR A 500 10.53 -21.61 8.04
C THR A 500 11.44 -22.43 8.95
N ASN A 501 11.11 -23.70 9.17
CA ASN A 501 11.92 -24.61 9.99
C ASN A 501 13.31 -24.91 9.41
N GLU A 502 13.49 -24.79 8.09
CA GLU A 502 14.79 -24.96 7.43
C GLU A 502 15.82 -23.92 7.91
N ILE A 503 15.40 -22.65 8.07
CA ILE A 503 16.27 -21.60 8.61
C ILE A 503 16.63 -21.88 10.06
N LYS A 504 15.73 -22.45 10.88
CA LYS A 504 16.02 -22.80 12.29
C LYS A 504 17.18 -23.77 12.42
N GLN A 505 17.30 -24.71 11.49
CA GLN A 505 18.36 -25.73 11.55
C GLN A 505 19.75 -25.11 11.30
N ILE A 506 19.79 -24.03 10.53
CA ILE A 506 21.04 -23.36 10.13
C ILE A 506 21.36 -22.23 11.12
N LEU A 507 20.43 -21.29 11.33
CA LEU A 507 20.63 -20.16 12.24
C LEU A 507 20.26 -20.56 13.66
N ASN A 508 21.13 -21.32 14.30
CA ASN A 508 20.99 -21.74 15.69
C ASN A 508 21.72 -20.79 16.65
N PHE A 509 20.97 -20.14 17.54
CA PHE A 509 21.51 -19.36 18.65
C PHE A 509 21.21 -20.07 19.98
N PRO A 510 22.14 -20.08 20.95
CA PRO A 510 23.45 -19.47 20.92
C PRO A 510 24.41 -20.27 20.02
N SER A 511 25.32 -19.58 19.32
CA SER A 511 26.24 -20.21 18.35
C SER A 511 27.68 -20.12 18.85
N LEU A 512 28.31 -21.28 19.06
CA LEU A 512 29.72 -21.38 19.43
C LEU A 512 30.62 -20.78 18.35
N CYS A 513 30.43 -21.21 17.10
CA CYS A 513 31.24 -20.81 15.96
C CYS A 513 31.12 -19.31 15.66
N THR A 514 29.89 -18.77 15.69
CA THR A 514 29.66 -17.31 15.51
C THR A 514 30.36 -16.52 16.62
N THR A 515 30.24 -16.98 17.87
CA THR A 515 30.83 -16.28 19.03
C THR A 515 32.35 -16.34 18.98
N GLN A 516 32.94 -17.49 18.64
CA GLN A 516 34.38 -17.64 18.45
C GLN A 516 34.90 -16.70 17.37
N LEU A 517 34.26 -16.67 16.22
CA LEU A 517 34.65 -15.84 15.08
C LEU A 517 34.57 -14.34 15.41
N LEU A 518 33.53 -13.91 16.11
CA LEU A 518 33.41 -12.53 16.62
C LEU A 518 34.55 -12.19 17.59
N LEU A 519 34.85 -13.06 18.55
CA LEU A 519 35.88 -12.80 19.56
C LEU A 519 37.31 -12.86 18.98
N THR A 520 37.57 -13.74 18.01
CA THR A 520 38.91 -13.87 17.40
C THR A 520 39.22 -12.70 16.47
N TYR A 521 38.29 -12.34 15.58
CA TYR A 521 38.55 -11.35 14.52
C TYR A 521 37.98 -9.96 14.82
N GLY A 522 36.99 -9.88 15.71
CA GLY A 522 36.39 -8.62 16.18
C GLY A 522 36.96 -8.10 17.50
N ASN A 523 37.94 -8.78 18.12
CA ASN A 523 38.45 -8.50 19.48
C ASN A 523 38.76 -7.01 19.73
N ARG A 524 39.30 -6.31 18.74
CA ARG A 524 39.67 -4.89 18.86
C ARG A 524 38.47 -3.96 19.07
N TRP A 525 37.29 -4.36 18.61
CA TRP A 525 36.10 -3.50 18.55
C TRP A 525 34.93 -4.02 19.38
N ILE A 526 34.94 -5.29 19.76
CA ILE A 526 33.93 -5.92 20.60
C ILE A 526 34.33 -5.75 22.07
N ASP A 527 33.53 -4.97 22.79
CA ASP A 527 33.58 -4.93 24.24
C ASP A 527 32.83 -6.15 24.80
N VAL A 528 33.59 -7.10 25.36
CA VAL A 528 33.07 -8.36 25.93
C VAL A 528 32.20 -8.14 27.17
N ASP A 529 32.42 -7.03 27.87
CA ASP A 529 31.70 -6.63 29.08
C ASP A 529 30.68 -5.52 28.79
N ALA A 530 30.38 -5.25 27.51
CA ALA A 530 29.29 -4.36 27.16
C ALA A 530 27.99 -4.83 27.85
N ILE A 531 27.17 -3.87 28.28
CA ILE A 531 25.89 -4.12 28.94
C ILE A 531 24.71 -3.73 28.05
N ASP A 532 23.60 -4.46 28.17
CA ASP A 532 22.32 -4.06 27.60
C ASP A 532 21.65 -2.93 28.42
N ILE A 533 20.85 -2.10 27.76
CA ILE A 533 20.14 -0.98 28.40
C ILE A 533 18.93 -1.50 29.18
N SER A 534 18.32 -2.60 28.77
CA SER A 534 17.15 -3.18 29.44
C SER A 534 17.48 -3.62 30.87
N ASN A 535 18.37 -4.59 31.01
CA ASN A 535 18.59 -5.32 32.27
C ASN A 535 19.98 -5.10 32.87
N GLY A 536 20.89 -4.41 32.18
CA GLY A 536 22.30 -4.30 32.58
C GLY A 536 23.05 -5.63 32.49
N ASN A 537 22.56 -6.59 31.70
CA ASN A 537 23.19 -7.88 31.49
C ASN A 537 24.34 -7.74 30.49
N THR A 538 25.50 -8.31 30.83
CA THR A 538 26.57 -8.60 29.86
C THR A 538 26.24 -9.85 29.04
N ALA A 539 27.01 -10.12 27.98
CA ALA A 539 26.87 -11.37 27.22
C ALA A 539 27.00 -12.62 28.12
N LEU A 540 27.86 -12.56 29.14
CA LEU A 540 28.07 -13.64 30.10
C LEU A 540 26.81 -13.90 30.98
N HIS A 541 26.08 -12.85 31.35
CA HIS A 541 24.80 -12.98 32.07
C HIS A 541 23.72 -13.65 31.23
N ILE A 542 23.70 -13.40 29.92
CA ILE A 542 22.71 -13.97 29.00
C ILE A 542 22.99 -15.46 28.81
N ILE A 543 24.22 -15.84 28.43
CA ILE A 543 24.56 -17.24 28.17
C ILE A 543 24.45 -18.12 29.42
N ALA A 544 24.70 -17.55 30.61
CA ALA A 544 24.54 -18.29 31.86
C ALA A 544 23.10 -18.79 32.09
N GLN A 545 22.11 -18.09 31.54
CA GLN A 545 20.70 -18.47 31.63
C GLN A 545 20.29 -19.51 30.58
N SER A 546 21.15 -19.79 29.60
CA SER A 546 20.90 -20.77 28.54
C SER A 546 20.90 -22.19 29.08
N THR A 547 20.06 -23.04 28.51
CA THR A 547 19.98 -24.47 28.81
C THR A 547 20.54 -25.33 27.67
N LYS A 548 21.19 -24.72 26.67
CA LYS A 548 21.74 -25.45 25.52
C LYS A 548 23.05 -26.15 25.86
N ILE A 549 23.33 -27.24 25.14
CA ILE A 549 24.50 -28.12 25.34
C ILE A 549 25.82 -27.35 25.11
N ASP A 550 25.87 -26.47 24.11
CA ASP A 550 27.10 -25.74 23.76
C ASP A 550 27.40 -24.54 24.68
N ALA A 551 26.46 -24.18 25.57
CA ALA A 551 26.57 -22.99 26.42
C ALA A 551 27.81 -22.98 27.34
N PRO A 552 28.25 -24.09 27.97
CA PRO A 552 29.48 -24.11 28.77
C PRO A 552 30.75 -23.78 27.96
N SER A 553 30.82 -24.25 26.70
CA SER A 553 31.93 -23.96 25.80
C SER A 553 31.97 -22.48 25.40
N ILE A 554 30.79 -21.88 25.15
CA ILE A 554 30.66 -20.45 24.87
C ILE A 554 31.08 -19.61 26.07
N VAL A 555 30.66 -19.99 27.29
CA VAL A 555 31.08 -19.33 28.54
C VAL A 555 32.61 -19.33 28.66
N LYS A 556 33.25 -20.48 28.40
CA LYS A 556 34.71 -20.58 28.43
C LYS A 556 35.37 -19.63 27.43
N LEU A 557 34.89 -19.58 26.19
CA LEU A 557 35.43 -18.67 25.15
C LEU A 557 35.33 -17.20 25.55
N ILE A 558 34.20 -16.78 26.14
CA ILE A 558 33.98 -15.39 26.55
C ILE A 558 34.92 -15.02 27.70
N ILE A 559 35.15 -15.93 28.66
CA ILE A 559 36.09 -15.72 29.76
C ILE A 559 37.54 -15.69 29.26
N ASP A 560 37.91 -16.61 28.37
CA ASP A 560 39.24 -16.65 27.76
C ASP A 560 39.51 -15.38 26.92
N ALA A 561 38.47 -14.74 26.37
CA ALA A 561 38.53 -13.44 25.72
C ALA A 561 38.64 -12.24 26.69
N GLY A 562 38.59 -12.47 28.00
CA GLY A 562 38.83 -11.45 29.03
C GLY A 562 37.58 -10.89 29.72
N ALA A 563 36.41 -11.52 29.58
CA ALA A 563 35.18 -11.05 30.22
C ALA A 563 35.22 -11.16 31.75
N HIS A 564 34.63 -10.18 32.42
CA HIS A 564 34.52 -10.12 33.87
C HIS A 564 33.38 -11.00 34.39
N GLY A 565 33.74 -12.04 35.14
CA GLY A 565 32.79 -12.96 35.79
C GLY A 565 32.05 -12.38 37.00
N ASP A 566 32.42 -11.17 37.43
CA ASP A 566 31.97 -10.52 38.66
C ASP A 566 31.15 -9.24 38.44
N CYS A 567 30.82 -8.94 37.18
CA CYS A 567 29.90 -7.87 36.81
C CYS A 567 28.52 -8.08 37.43
N LEU A 568 27.86 -7.00 37.83
CA LEU A 568 26.51 -7.03 38.37
C LEU A 568 25.52 -6.45 37.36
N ASN A 569 24.43 -7.15 37.10
CA ASN A 569 23.31 -6.59 36.36
C ASN A 569 22.44 -5.66 37.23
N LYS A 570 21.42 -5.01 36.65
CA LYS A 570 20.50 -4.11 37.37
C LYS A 570 19.77 -4.78 38.55
N HIS A 571 19.70 -6.11 38.57
CA HIS A 571 19.12 -6.89 39.66
C HIS A 571 20.15 -7.29 40.72
N LYS A 572 21.38 -6.75 40.67
CA LYS A 572 22.49 -7.07 41.57
C LYS A 572 22.88 -8.55 41.57
N LYS A 573 22.69 -9.23 40.43
CA LYS A 573 23.09 -10.64 40.25
C LYS A 573 24.35 -10.72 39.39
N THR A 574 25.25 -11.62 39.75
CA THR A 574 26.39 -12.00 38.92
C THR A 574 25.99 -13.02 37.84
N PRO A 575 26.81 -13.25 36.81
CA PRO A 575 26.58 -14.34 35.86
C PRO A 575 26.46 -15.71 36.54
N PHE A 576 27.17 -15.94 37.64
CA PHE A 576 27.07 -17.16 38.44
C PHE A 576 25.69 -17.31 39.09
N ASP A 577 25.14 -16.21 39.63
CA ASP A 577 23.80 -16.22 40.25
C ASP A 577 22.68 -16.42 39.21
N CYS A 578 22.91 -15.95 37.98
CA CYS A 578 22.02 -16.15 36.84
C CYS A 578 22.12 -17.56 36.23
N ALA A 579 23.15 -18.34 36.57
CA ALA A 579 23.41 -19.63 35.95
C ALA A 579 22.34 -20.67 36.28
N ARG A 580 21.73 -21.28 35.25
CA ARG A 580 20.70 -22.33 35.42
C ARG A 580 21.27 -23.75 35.39
N ASN A 581 22.32 -23.98 34.59
CA ASN A 581 22.95 -25.29 34.42
C ASN A 581 24.11 -25.50 35.42
N THR A 582 24.20 -26.70 36.02
CA THR A 582 25.28 -27.10 36.93
C THR A 582 26.65 -27.11 36.26
N GLU A 583 26.71 -27.46 34.97
CA GLU A 583 27.96 -27.44 34.20
C GLU A 583 28.48 -26.02 34.01
N ILE A 584 27.60 -25.07 33.67
CA ILE A 584 27.95 -23.64 33.55
C ILE A 584 28.45 -23.11 34.89
N LYS A 585 27.80 -23.46 36.00
CA LYS A 585 28.26 -23.10 37.35
C LYS A 585 29.66 -23.64 37.62
N SER A 586 29.93 -24.89 37.25
CA SER A 586 31.25 -25.50 37.44
C SER A 586 32.35 -24.79 36.63
N VAL A 587 32.04 -24.35 35.41
CA VAL A 587 32.96 -23.57 34.58
C VAL A 587 33.19 -22.22 35.22
N LEU A 588 32.14 -21.45 35.53
CA LEU A 588 32.26 -20.15 36.19
C LEU A 588 33.03 -20.23 37.52
N GLN A 589 32.82 -21.29 38.30
CA GLN A 589 33.50 -21.51 39.58
C GLN A 589 35.00 -21.79 39.42
N LYS A 590 35.42 -22.50 38.37
CA LYS A 590 36.85 -22.73 38.07
C LYS A 590 37.59 -21.43 37.73
N TYR A 591 36.88 -20.45 37.19
CA TYR A 591 37.44 -19.15 36.79
C TYR A 591 37.19 -18.04 37.82
N GLN A 592 36.54 -18.35 38.96
CA GLN A 592 36.59 -17.53 40.17
C GLN A 592 37.99 -17.62 40.82
N LYS A 593 39.02 -17.09 40.15
CA LYS A 593 40.32 -16.81 40.77
C LYS A 593 40.18 -15.62 41.73
N PRO A 594 41.08 -15.47 42.73
CA PRO A 594 40.98 -14.40 43.72
C PRO A 594 40.90 -13.05 43.00
N PHE A 595 39.93 -12.25 43.41
CA PHE A 595 39.62 -10.96 42.81
C PHE A 595 40.89 -10.16 42.56
N LEU A 596 41.09 -9.69 41.32
CA LEU A 596 42.11 -8.70 41.04
C LEU A 596 41.88 -7.52 41.99
N LEU A 597 42.93 -7.02 42.66
CA LEU A 597 42.83 -5.93 43.63
C LEU A 597 42.00 -4.74 43.08
N LYS A 598 42.18 -4.42 41.79
CA LYS A 598 41.39 -3.41 41.07
C LYS A 598 39.87 -3.64 41.12
N CYS A 599 39.39 -4.89 41.01
CA CYS A 599 37.96 -5.23 41.06
C CYS A 599 37.40 -5.10 42.48
N LEU A 600 38.18 -5.50 43.51
CA LEU A 600 37.82 -5.28 44.92
C LEU A 600 37.74 -3.78 45.23
N CYS A 601 38.73 -3.01 44.79
CA CYS A 601 38.74 -1.57 44.96
C CYS A 601 37.54 -0.91 44.26
N ALA A 602 37.21 -1.31 43.03
CA ALA A 602 36.04 -0.80 42.31
C ALA A 602 34.73 -1.10 43.06
N ARG A 603 34.54 -2.32 43.57
CA ARG A 603 33.38 -2.67 44.41
C ARG A 603 33.32 -1.84 45.68
N PHE A 604 34.44 -1.71 46.38
CA PHE A 604 34.52 -0.93 47.61
C PHE A 604 34.19 0.55 47.38
N ILE A 605 34.65 1.13 46.26
CA ILE A 605 34.32 2.49 45.85
C ILE A 605 32.79 2.64 45.67
N VAL A 606 32.12 1.68 45.03
CA VAL A 606 30.66 1.74 44.84
C VAL A 606 29.89 1.48 46.14
N GLU A 607 30.26 0.45 46.90
CA GLU A 607 29.59 0.09 48.16
C GLU A 607 29.66 1.20 49.20
N GLN A 608 30.80 1.89 49.28
CA GLN A 608 31.06 2.94 50.26
C GLN A 608 30.82 4.36 49.70
N GLN A 609 30.30 4.47 48.47
CA GLN A 609 30.07 5.75 47.76
C GLN A 609 31.27 6.72 47.84
N LEU A 610 32.48 6.19 47.65
CA LEU A 610 33.70 6.97 47.81
C LEU A 610 33.89 7.93 46.62
N ASN A 611 34.15 9.20 46.92
CA ASN A 611 34.58 10.18 45.91
C ASN A 611 36.00 9.86 45.47
N TYR A 612 36.25 9.85 44.15
CA TYR A 612 37.58 9.63 43.57
C TYR A 612 37.89 10.71 42.53
N GLU A 613 39.15 11.16 42.48
CA GLU A 613 39.62 12.15 41.50
C GLU A 613 40.25 11.47 40.29
N LEU A 614 39.82 11.87 39.09
CA LEU A 614 40.36 11.38 37.82
C LEU A 614 41.63 12.17 37.46
N THR A 615 42.78 11.73 37.96
CA THR A 615 44.08 12.36 37.64
C THR A 615 44.59 12.05 36.22
N TRP A 616 43.84 11.28 35.42
CA TRP A 616 44.22 10.86 34.07
C TRP A 616 43.27 11.42 32.99
N HIS A 617 43.83 11.90 31.87
CA HIS A 617 43.08 12.43 30.71
C HIS A 617 42.10 11.44 30.02
N LYS A 618 42.07 10.16 30.41
CA LYS A 618 41.12 9.13 29.95
C LYS A 618 40.14 8.70 31.05
N GLY A 619 39.50 9.67 31.72
CA GLY A 619 38.62 9.40 32.86
C GLY A 619 37.39 8.51 32.58
N THR A 620 37.03 8.28 31.31
CA THR A 620 35.92 7.41 30.91
C THR A 620 36.17 5.92 31.16
N GLN A 621 37.43 5.45 31.12
CA GLN A 621 37.74 4.02 31.29
C GLN A 621 37.62 3.56 32.74
N LEU A 622 38.07 4.37 33.71
CA LEU A 622 37.94 4.06 35.14
C LEU A 622 36.47 4.13 35.57
N ASN A 623 35.73 5.14 35.10
CA ASN A 623 34.30 5.27 35.39
C ASN A 623 33.51 4.07 34.84
N ASN A 624 33.79 3.63 33.61
CA ASN A 624 33.14 2.44 33.04
C ASN A 624 33.51 1.17 33.81
N PHE A 625 34.77 1.03 34.23
CA PHE A 625 35.23 -0.10 35.04
C PHE A 625 34.56 -0.14 36.42
N ILE A 626 34.43 1.00 37.10
CA ILE A 626 33.71 1.11 38.38
C ILE A 626 32.22 0.83 38.18
N TYR A 627 31.62 1.34 37.10
CA TYR A 627 30.21 1.11 36.75
C TYR A 627 29.89 -0.38 36.51
N LEU A 628 30.81 -1.14 35.91
CA LEU A 628 30.67 -2.59 35.71
C LEU A 628 30.56 -3.38 37.03
N HIS A 629 31.18 -2.87 38.10
CA HIS A 629 31.26 -3.55 39.40
C HIS A 629 30.25 -3.04 40.43
N GLY A 630 29.41 -2.07 40.08
CA GLY A 630 28.32 -1.66 40.95
C GLY A 630 27.26 -0.84 40.22
N CYS A 631 26.00 -1.28 40.33
CA CYS A 631 24.85 -0.52 39.86
C CYS A 631 24.73 0.78 40.63
N ILE A 632 25.29 1.85 40.08
CA ILE A 632 24.86 3.20 40.40
C ILE A 632 23.68 3.47 39.46
N THR A 633 22.46 3.35 39.98
CA THR A 633 21.32 4.06 39.40
C THR A 633 21.72 5.52 39.29
N LYS A 634 21.62 6.09 38.09
CA LYS A 634 21.83 7.52 37.84
C LYS A 634 21.16 8.38 38.91
#